data_AF-A0A6N2Z1L2-F1
#
_entry.id   AF-A0A6N2Z1L2-F1
#
_cell.length_a   1.000
_cell.length_b   1.000
_cell.length_c   1.000
_cell.angle_alpha   90.00
_cell.angle_beta   90.00
_cell.angle_gamma   90.00
#
_symmetry.space_group_name_H-M   'P 1'
#
loop_
_entity.id
_entity.type
_entity.pdbx_description
1 polymer ?
#
loop_
_entity_poly.entity_id
_entity_poly.type
_entity_poly.pdbx_seq_one_letter_code
_entity_poly.pdbx_strand_id
1 'polypeptide(L)'
;MVTVQDVRERWEQIQGDDERILFIVGGPGSGKSLLIRELSEQKGWKYLEAKQLIEEEFLLVPRDERPQLAEEVIRRALSRSDTEVVLIDGINVLFAPILNLNPLELLKTISKTYPIVVGWRGHLEGDQLYLEHNNDPKHAVVTITKPDRVMVID
;
A
#
# COMPACT_ATOMS: atom_id res chain seq x y z
N MET A 1 -1.69 -12.83 17.08
CA MET A 1 -1.57 -11.38 16.81
C MET A 1 -0.26 -11.19 16.06
N VAL A 2 -0.32 -10.62 14.86
CA VAL A 2 0.88 -10.32 14.06
C VAL A 2 1.64 -9.18 14.72
N THR A 3 2.95 -9.32 14.83
CA THR A 3 3.85 -8.37 15.51
C THR A 3 4.78 -7.65 14.53
N VAL A 4 5.47 -6.61 15.01
CA VAL A 4 6.53 -5.91 14.27
C VAL A 4 7.62 -6.89 13.80
N GLN A 5 7.94 -7.90 14.61
CA GLN A 5 8.96 -8.88 14.27
C GLN A 5 8.49 -9.83 13.15
N ASP A 6 7.24 -10.26 13.19
CA ASP A 6 6.66 -11.10 12.12
C ASP A 6 6.68 -10.37 10.76
N VAL A 7 6.34 -9.07 10.75
CA VAL A 7 6.37 -8.27 9.52
C VAL A 7 7.78 -8.11 9.00
N ARG A 8 8.76 -7.89 9.89
CA ARG A 8 10.17 -7.80 9.52
C ARG A 8 10.68 -9.10 8.92
N GLU A 9 10.39 -10.24 9.54
CA GLU A 9 10.83 -11.55 9.03
C GLU A 9 10.23 -11.83 7.66
N ARG A 10 8.95 -11.48 7.45
CA ARG A 10 8.34 -11.62 6.14
C ARG A 10 8.97 -10.67 5.11
N TRP A 11 9.24 -9.43 5.50
CA TRP A 11 9.91 -8.46 4.65
C TRP A 11 11.28 -8.96 4.21
N GLU A 12 12.06 -9.53 5.13
CA GLU A 12 13.39 -10.03 4.85
C GLU A 12 13.42 -11.18 3.82
N GLN A 13 12.32 -11.93 3.71
CA GLN A 13 12.16 -13.00 2.71
C GLN A 13 11.93 -12.46 1.28
N ILE A 14 11.31 -11.28 1.14
CA ILE A 14 10.90 -10.73 -0.16
C ILE A 14 11.76 -9.54 -0.62
N GLN A 15 12.57 -8.95 0.27
CA GLN A 15 13.34 -7.72 -0.01
C GLN A 15 14.34 -7.84 -1.17
N GLY A 16 14.74 -9.08 -1.52
CA GLY A 16 15.64 -9.37 -2.64
C GLY A 16 14.95 -9.47 -4.00
N ASP A 17 13.62 -9.43 -4.05
CA ASP A 17 12.85 -9.51 -5.29
C ASP A 17 12.90 -8.18 -6.08
N ASP A 18 12.52 -8.23 -7.37
CA ASP A 18 12.32 -7.02 -8.19
C ASP A 18 11.15 -6.18 -7.65
N GLU A 19 9.96 -6.77 -7.57
CA GLU A 19 8.77 -6.14 -7.01
C GLU A 19 8.76 -6.32 -5.47
N ARG A 20 9.03 -5.26 -4.70
CA ARG A 20 9.22 -5.30 -3.23
C ARG A 20 8.04 -4.67 -2.50
N ILE A 21 6.93 -5.40 -2.49
CA ILE A 21 5.67 -5.00 -1.87
C ILE A 21 5.19 -6.05 -0.88
N LEU A 22 4.81 -5.62 0.32
CA LEU A 22 4.18 -6.45 1.34
C LEU A 22 2.84 -5.83 1.76
N PHE A 23 1.75 -6.60 1.70
CA PHE A 23 0.45 -6.16 2.17
C PHE A 23 0.20 -6.63 3.60
N ILE A 24 -0.17 -5.69 4.48
CA ILE A 24 -0.74 -6.00 5.79
C ILE A 24 -2.25 -5.81 5.67
N VAL A 25 -3.00 -6.90 5.69
CA VAL A 25 -4.44 -6.95 5.40
C VAL A 25 -5.20 -7.15 6.70
N GLY A 26 -6.18 -6.30 6.98
CA GLY A 26 -7.06 -6.48 8.12
C GLY A 26 -8.32 -5.65 8.01
N GLY A 27 -9.38 -6.13 8.67
CA GLY A 27 -10.66 -5.42 8.77
C GLY A 27 -10.57 -4.14 9.60
N PRO A 28 -11.65 -3.35 9.67
CA PRO A 28 -11.73 -2.18 10.55
C PRO A 28 -11.50 -2.59 12.01
N GLY A 29 -10.65 -1.85 12.73
CA GLY A 29 -10.38 -2.12 14.15
C GLY A 29 -9.42 -3.28 14.45
N SER A 30 -8.89 -3.96 13.43
CA SER A 30 -7.92 -5.07 13.55
C SER A 30 -6.54 -4.69 14.11
N GLY A 31 -6.28 -3.40 14.39
CA GLY A 31 -4.96 -2.94 14.87
C GLY A 31 -3.93 -2.72 13.76
N LYS A 32 -4.27 -2.89 12.48
CA LYS A 32 -3.35 -2.70 11.33
C LYS A 32 -2.56 -1.39 11.39
N SER A 33 -3.26 -0.27 11.57
CA SER A 33 -2.64 1.06 11.59
C SER A 33 -1.78 1.28 12.83
N LEU A 34 -2.05 0.57 13.94
CA LEU A 34 -1.18 0.56 15.11
C LEU A 34 0.12 -0.19 14.78
N LEU A 35 0.02 -1.42 14.26
CA LEU A 35 1.18 -2.22 13.83
C LEU A 35 2.08 -1.47 12.82
N ILE A 36 1.47 -0.80 11.84
CA ILE A 36 2.21 0.02 10.86
C ILE A 36 2.96 1.17 11.54
N ARG A 37 2.36 1.85 12.52
CA ARG A 37 3.04 2.93 13.26
C ARG A 37 4.17 2.39 14.12
N GLU A 38 3.96 1.25 14.79
CA GLU A 38 5.01 0.57 15.57
C GLU A 38 6.20 0.16 14.70
N LEU A 39 5.97 -0.29 13.45
CA LEU A 39 7.04 -0.56 12.48
C LEU A 39 7.86 0.69 12.20
N SER A 40 7.19 1.84 12.03
CA SER A 40 7.87 3.12 11.81
C SER A 40 8.75 3.50 13.00
N GLU A 41 8.21 3.41 14.21
CA GLU A 41 8.91 3.75 15.46
C GLU A 41 10.10 2.82 15.74
N GLN A 42 9.92 1.51 15.56
CA GLN A 42 10.92 0.52 15.97
C GLN A 42 11.98 0.24 14.89
N LYS A 43 11.65 0.41 13.60
CA LYS A 43 12.55 0.10 12.47
C LYS A 43 13.07 1.34 11.75
N GLY A 44 12.56 2.53 12.10
CA GLY A 44 12.91 3.78 11.39
C GLY A 44 12.36 3.84 9.97
N TRP A 45 11.44 2.94 9.62
CA TRP A 45 10.78 2.94 8.32
C TRP A 45 9.84 4.14 8.20
N LYS A 46 9.78 4.76 7.03
CA LYS A 46 9.00 5.99 6.84
C LYS A 46 7.51 5.70 6.73
N TYR A 47 6.72 6.23 7.66
CA TYR A 47 5.26 6.23 7.57
C TYR A 47 4.73 7.35 6.68
N LEU A 48 3.79 7.01 5.79
CA LEU A 48 3.03 7.93 4.95
C LEU A 48 1.56 7.50 4.89
N GLU A 49 0.67 8.49 4.92
CA GLU A 49 -0.72 8.31 4.50
C GLU A 49 -0.80 8.41 2.98
N ALA A 50 -1.51 7.51 2.30
CA ALA A 50 -1.57 7.46 0.84
C ALA A 50 -2.05 8.78 0.20
N LYS A 51 -2.88 9.56 0.91
CA LYS A 51 -3.30 10.90 0.47
C LYS A 51 -2.14 11.89 0.29
N GLN A 52 -1.02 11.67 0.96
CA GLN A 52 0.19 12.49 0.84
C GLN A 52 1.00 12.16 -0.42
N LEU A 53 0.68 11.05 -1.10
CA LEU A 53 1.30 10.66 -2.37
C LEU A 53 0.65 11.35 -3.57
N ILE A 54 -0.52 11.97 -3.37
CA ILE A 54 -1.27 12.68 -4.39
C ILE A 54 -1.29 14.17 -4.03
N GLU A 55 -0.58 14.98 -4.80
CA GLU A 55 -0.57 16.44 -4.63
C GLU A 55 -1.91 17.05 -5.10
N GLU A 56 -2.34 18.18 -4.52
CA GLU A 56 -3.59 18.84 -4.93
C GLU A 56 -3.58 19.23 -6.41
N GLU A 57 -2.41 19.62 -6.93
CA GLU A 57 -2.20 19.96 -8.34
C GLU A 57 -2.46 18.76 -9.28
N PHE A 58 -2.28 17.53 -8.80
CA PHE A 58 -2.61 16.33 -9.59
C PHE A 58 -4.10 16.25 -9.93
N LEU A 59 -4.96 16.84 -9.08
CA LEU A 59 -6.41 16.89 -9.35
C LEU A 59 -6.78 17.91 -10.45
N LEU A 60 -5.84 18.79 -10.85
CA LEU A 60 -6.01 19.70 -11.99
C LEU A 60 -5.70 19.00 -13.33
N VAL A 61 -4.94 17.90 -13.30
CA VAL A 61 -4.68 17.07 -14.49
C VAL A 61 -6.00 16.50 -15.02
N PRO A 62 -6.27 16.55 -16.33
CA PRO A 62 -7.42 15.90 -16.94
C PRO A 62 -7.52 14.43 -16.53
N ARG A 63 -8.72 13.96 -16.21
CA ARG A 63 -8.95 12.62 -15.64
C ARG A 63 -8.33 11.49 -16.46
N ASP A 64 -8.35 11.61 -17.78
CA ASP A 64 -7.86 10.58 -18.70
C ASP A 64 -6.32 10.59 -18.87
N GLU A 65 -5.65 11.67 -18.45
CA GLU A 65 -4.19 11.84 -18.45
C GLU A 65 -3.53 11.41 -17.12
N ARG A 66 -4.32 11.26 -16.06
CA ARG A 66 -3.84 10.87 -14.72
C ARG A 66 -3.10 9.53 -14.69
N PRO A 67 -3.57 8.44 -15.34
CA PRO A 67 -2.85 7.17 -15.34
C PRO A 67 -1.39 7.30 -15.80
N GLN A 68 -1.12 8.14 -16.81
CA GLN A 68 0.22 8.27 -17.38
C GLN A 68 1.16 9.08 -16.49
N LEU A 69 0.63 9.96 -15.64
CA LEU A 69 1.40 10.85 -14.77
C LEU A 69 1.50 10.36 -13.32
N ALA A 70 0.59 9.50 -12.87
CA ALA A 70 0.48 9.06 -11.49
C ALA A 70 1.78 8.44 -10.95
N GLU A 71 2.46 7.64 -11.77
CA GLU A 71 3.72 7.02 -11.39
C GLU A 71 4.78 8.08 -11.06
N GLU A 72 4.99 9.07 -11.95
CA GLU A 72 5.99 10.13 -11.72
C GLU A 72 5.67 10.93 -10.45
N VAL A 73 4.40 11.28 -10.25
CA VAL A 73 3.95 12.03 -9.07
C VAL A 73 4.26 11.27 -7.78
N ILE A 74 3.90 9.99 -7.71
CA ILE A 74 4.18 9.17 -6.51
C ILE A 74 5.69 9.00 -6.32
N ARG A 75 6.46 8.74 -7.38
CA ARG A 75 7.93 8.65 -7.30
C ARG A 75 8.55 9.93 -6.74
N ARG A 76 8.07 11.09 -7.18
CA ARG A 76 8.53 12.40 -6.67
C ARG A 76 8.25 12.54 -5.18
N ALA A 77 7.05 12.16 -4.72
CA ALA A 77 6.68 12.18 -3.31
C ALA A 77 7.59 11.25 -2.45
N LEU A 78 7.98 10.10 -3.01
CA LEU A 78 8.83 9.11 -2.34
C LEU A 78 10.32 9.41 -2.41
N SER A 79 10.79 10.14 -3.43
CA SER A 79 12.21 10.46 -3.66
C SER A 79 12.90 11.21 -2.52
N ARG A 80 12.13 11.84 -1.63
CA ARG A 80 12.62 12.68 -0.53
C ARG A 80 12.89 11.91 0.77
N SER A 81 13.19 10.62 0.70
CA SER A 81 13.51 9.83 1.90
C SER A 81 14.63 8.85 1.70
N ASP A 82 15.59 8.91 2.62
CA ASP A 82 16.60 7.89 2.84
C ASP A 82 16.06 6.90 3.89
N THR A 83 15.16 6.01 3.44
CA THR A 83 14.51 4.99 4.27
C THR A 83 14.63 3.64 3.58
N GLU A 84 14.79 2.59 4.36
CA GLU A 84 14.81 1.21 3.85
C GLU A 84 13.46 0.83 3.24
N VAL A 85 12.38 1.13 3.96
CA VAL A 85 11.00 0.77 3.58
C VAL A 85 10.09 1.98 3.78
N VAL A 86 9.13 2.15 2.87
CA VAL A 86 8.04 3.11 3.02
C VAL A 86 6.77 2.37 3.40
N LEU A 87 6.19 2.76 4.53
CA LEU A 87 4.94 2.26 5.05
C LEU A 87 3.80 3.16 4.55
N ILE A 88 2.90 2.61 3.73
CA ILE A 88 1.78 3.35 3.13
C ILE A 88 0.48 2.85 3.75
N ASP A 89 -0.21 3.71 4.51
CA ASP A 89 -1.54 3.41 5.05
C ASP A 89 -2.63 4.21 4.32
N GLY A 90 -3.90 3.82 4.51
CA GLY A 90 -5.03 4.60 3.97
C GLY A 90 -5.15 4.58 2.44
N ILE A 91 -4.66 3.53 1.77
CA ILE A 91 -4.67 3.40 0.30
C ILE A 91 -6.05 3.48 -0.37
N ASN A 92 -7.15 3.37 0.38
CA ASN A 92 -8.51 3.52 -0.12
C ASN A 92 -8.69 4.79 -0.98
N VAL A 93 -7.98 5.88 -0.64
CA VAL A 93 -8.03 7.13 -1.42
C VAL A 93 -7.60 6.93 -2.87
N LEU A 94 -6.65 6.03 -3.14
CA LEU A 94 -6.15 5.75 -4.49
C LEU A 94 -7.20 5.05 -5.36
N PHE A 95 -8.17 4.36 -4.73
CA PHE A 95 -9.26 3.66 -5.41
C PHE A 95 -10.45 4.57 -5.74
N ALA A 96 -10.40 5.86 -5.35
CA ALA A 96 -11.47 6.80 -5.66
C ALA A 96 -11.64 6.93 -7.20
N PRO A 97 -12.85 6.70 -7.76
CA PRO A 97 -13.07 6.72 -9.22
C PRO A 97 -12.70 8.03 -9.92
N ILE A 98 -12.69 9.12 -9.15
CA ILE A 98 -12.26 10.44 -9.62
C ILE A 98 -10.78 10.46 -10.03
N LEU A 99 -9.92 9.67 -9.38
CA LEU A 99 -8.49 9.63 -9.71
C LEU A 99 -8.20 8.89 -11.02
N ASN A 100 -9.11 7.99 -11.45
CA ASN A 100 -8.95 7.19 -12.68
C ASN A 100 -7.63 6.43 -12.72
N LEU A 101 -7.29 5.73 -11.64
CA LEU A 101 -6.05 4.97 -11.53
C LEU A 101 -6.32 3.47 -11.60
N ASN A 102 -5.27 2.70 -11.87
CA ASN A 102 -5.18 1.29 -11.52
C ASN A 102 -4.26 1.15 -10.29
N PRO A 103 -4.80 1.24 -9.06
CA PRO A 103 -3.96 1.47 -7.88
C PRO A 103 -3.03 0.31 -7.57
N LEU A 104 -3.47 -0.94 -7.78
CA LEU A 104 -2.61 -2.09 -7.51
C LEU A 104 -1.43 -2.14 -8.47
N GLU A 105 -1.68 -1.99 -9.77
CA GLU A 105 -0.59 -2.01 -10.77
C GLU A 105 0.36 -0.82 -10.59
N LEU A 106 -0.17 0.33 -10.19
CA LEU A 106 0.63 1.49 -9.81
C LEU A 106 1.52 1.18 -8.59
N LEU A 107 0.98 0.62 -7.50
CA LEU A 107 1.74 0.25 -6.32
C LEU A 107 2.82 -0.80 -6.63
N LYS A 108 2.52 -1.82 -7.45
CA LYS A 108 3.51 -2.81 -7.90
C LYS A 108 4.61 -2.17 -8.75
N THR A 109 4.27 -1.22 -9.60
CA THR A 109 5.25 -0.51 -10.44
C THR A 109 6.18 0.37 -9.58
N ILE A 110 5.62 1.07 -8.60
CA ILE A 110 6.37 1.85 -7.62
C ILE A 110 7.27 0.96 -6.76
N SER A 111 6.79 -0.22 -6.37
CA SER A 111 7.52 -1.14 -5.47
C SER A 111 8.79 -1.73 -6.08
N LYS A 112 8.94 -1.66 -7.40
CA LYS A 112 10.19 -2.02 -8.09
C LYS A 112 11.34 -1.09 -7.72
N THR A 113 11.05 0.16 -7.40
CA THR A 113 12.07 1.15 -7.04
C THR A 113 12.08 1.45 -5.55
N TYR A 114 10.90 1.65 -4.96
CA TYR A 114 10.74 1.98 -3.56
C TYR A 114 10.18 0.78 -2.81
N PRO A 115 10.95 0.16 -1.90
CA PRO A 115 10.41 -0.94 -1.12
C PRO A 115 9.26 -0.46 -0.24
N ILE A 116 8.09 -1.09 -0.35
CA ILE A 116 6.85 -0.61 0.30
C ILE A 116 6.14 -1.70 1.10
N VAL A 117 5.61 -1.30 2.25
CA VAL A 117 4.63 -2.07 3.02
C VAL A 117 3.31 -1.32 2.98
N VAL A 118 2.24 -1.98 2.56
CA VAL A 118 0.95 -1.36 2.31
C VAL A 118 -0.09 -1.87 3.31
N GLY A 119 -0.68 -0.95 4.05
CA GLY A 119 -1.82 -1.22 4.91
C GLY A 119 -3.11 -1.33 4.09
N TRP A 120 -3.67 -2.54 4.00
CA TRP A 120 -4.87 -2.83 3.23
C TRP A 120 -6.08 -3.05 4.14
N ARG A 121 -7.11 -2.21 4.01
CA ARG A 121 -8.37 -2.38 4.75
C ARG A 121 -9.29 -3.36 4.01
N GLY A 122 -9.46 -4.55 4.56
CA GLY A 122 -10.35 -5.55 3.99
C GLY A 122 -9.93 -6.97 4.37
N HIS A 123 -10.14 -7.93 3.47
CA HIS A 123 -9.94 -9.35 3.74
C HIS A 123 -9.44 -10.09 2.50
N LEU A 124 -8.86 -11.26 2.72
CA LEU A 124 -8.40 -12.18 1.68
C LEU A 124 -9.35 -13.38 1.63
N GLU A 125 -9.90 -13.70 0.46
CA GLU A 125 -10.61 -14.97 0.21
C GLU A 125 -9.93 -15.70 -0.95
N GLY A 126 -9.26 -16.82 -0.67
CA GLY A 126 -8.46 -17.51 -1.69
C GLY A 126 -7.31 -16.64 -2.18
N ASP A 127 -7.30 -16.35 -3.49
CA ASP A 127 -6.35 -15.44 -4.14
C ASP A 127 -6.90 -14.02 -4.36
N GLN A 128 -8.12 -13.74 -3.90
CA GLN A 128 -8.76 -12.45 -4.07
C GLN A 128 -8.60 -11.60 -2.82
N LEU A 129 -7.96 -10.44 -2.97
CA LEU A 129 -7.82 -9.43 -1.94
C LEU A 129 -8.90 -8.37 -2.13
N TYR A 130 -9.83 -8.32 -1.17
CA TYR A 130 -10.95 -7.39 -1.17
C TYR A 130 -10.59 -6.14 -0.39
N LEU A 131 -10.84 -4.98 -0.98
CA LEU A 131 -10.77 -3.69 -0.32
C LEU A 131 -12.16 -3.30 0.17
N GLU A 132 -12.27 -2.98 1.45
CA GLU A 132 -13.50 -2.45 2.04
C GLU A 132 -13.46 -0.92 2.08
N HIS A 133 -14.56 -0.27 1.67
CA HIS A 133 -14.73 1.18 1.79
C HIS A 133 -16.20 1.55 2.00
N ASN A 134 -16.50 2.52 2.89
CA ASN A 134 -17.87 3.01 3.14
C ASN A 134 -18.94 1.91 3.36
N ASN A 135 -18.63 0.92 4.20
CA ASN A 135 -19.47 -0.26 4.48
C ASN A 135 -19.74 -1.18 3.26
N ASP A 136 -19.03 -0.98 2.15
CA ASP A 136 -18.97 -1.93 1.04
C ASP A 136 -17.72 -2.82 1.23
N PRO A 137 -17.87 -4.09 1.65
CA PRO A 137 -16.76 -5.02 1.83
C PRO A 137 -16.10 -5.46 0.53
N LYS A 138 -16.68 -5.14 -0.64
CA LYS A 138 -16.18 -5.53 -1.96
C LYS A 138 -15.98 -4.33 -2.89
N HIS A 139 -15.68 -3.17 -2.31
CA HIS A 139 -15.49 -1.91 -3.05
C HIS A 139 -14.48 -2.04 -4.20
N ALA A 140 -13.39 -2.77 -3.96
CA ALA A 140 -12.48 -3.20 -5.01
C ALA A 140 -12.01 -4.63 -4.73
N VAL A 141 -11.70 -5.35 -5.81
CA VAL A 141 -11.17 -6.72 -5.73
C VAL A 141 -9.95 -6.79 -6.61
N VAL A 142 -8.88 -7.37 -6.08
CA VAL A 142 -7.65 -7.60 -6.84
C VAL A 142 -7.14 -9.02 -6.64
N THR A 143 -6.59 -9.61 -7.68
CA THR A 143 -6.02 -10.96 -7.61
C THR A 143 -4.56 -10.89 -7.19
N ILE A 144 -4.21 -11.67 -6.17
CA ILE A 144 -2.86 -11.82 -5.66
C ILE A 144 -2.23 -13.08 -6.26
N THR A 145 -1.11 -12.90 -6.97
CA THR A 145 -0.36 -14.00 -7.58
C THR A 145 0.81 -14.48 -6.72
N LYS A 146 1.13 -13.77 -5.63
CA LYS A 146 2.24 -14.03 -4.72
C LYS A 146 1.76 -13.95 -3.26
N PRO A 147 1.22 -15.06 -2.71
CA PRO A 147 0.62 -15.08 -1.38
C PRO A 147 1.60 -14.76 -0.24
N ASP A 148 2.89 -15.04 -0.43
CA ASP A 148 3.99 -14.67 0.47
C ASP A 148 4.05 -13.15 0.73
N ARG A 149 3.55 -12.34 -0.21
CA ARG A 149 3.47 -10.88 -0.09
C ARG A 149 2.24 -10.37 0.65
N VAL A 150 1.47 -11.26 1.27
CA VAL A 150 0.29 -10.90 2.05
C VAL A 150 0.42 -11.45 3.47
N MET A 151 0.17 -10.57 4.44
CA MET A 151 0.03 -10.90 5.85
C MET A 151 -1.35 -10.46 6.29
N VAL A 152 -2.19 -11.42 6.65
CA VAL A 152 -3.51 -11.13 7.23
C VAL A 152 -3.35 -11.00 8.73
N ILE A 153 -3.96 -9.97 9.29
CA ILE A 153 -4.08 -9.78 10.74
C ILE A 153 -5.52 -10.03 11.16
N ASP A 154 -5.68 -10.79 12.24
CA ASP A 154 -6.97 -11.09 12.89
C ASP A 154 -7.33 -10.02 13.93
#